data_AF-A0A160U0H8-F1
#
_entry.id   AF-A0A160U0H8-F1
#
_cell.length_a   1.000
_cell.length_b   1.000
_cell.length_c   1.000
_cell.angle_alpha   90.00
_cell.angle_beta   90.00
_cell.angle_gamma   90.00
#
_symmetry.space_group_name_H-M   'P 1'
#
loop_
_entity.id
_entity.type
_entity.pdbx_description
1 polymer ?
#
loop_
_entity_poly.entity_id
_entity_poly.type
_entity_poly.pdbx_seq_one_letter_code
_entity_poly.pdbx_strand_id
1 'polypeptide(L)'
;MTQAASSSGRFNIADAFSSAISLVARLCIGLLLVLFAGLLAVMTAIAGVLLASAALFMRYAGRKGIRPQARDTAEEPLILDARRTPRGWTVE
;
A
#
# COMPACT_ATOMS: atom_id res chain seq x y z
N MET A 1 27.38 65.20 13.75
CA MET A 1 27.98 63.87 14.04
C MET A 1 27.38 62.87 13.07
N THR A 2 28.00 62.70 11.91
CA THR A 2 27.54 61.80 10.84
C THR A 2 28.36 60.53 10.92
N GLN A 3 27.80 59.49 11.54
CA GLN A 3 28.39 58.16 11.56
C GLN A 3 28.18 57.53 10.17
N ALA A 4 29.17 57.69 9.29
CA ALA A 4 29.21 56.97 8.04
C ALA A 4 29.39 55.48 8.37
N ALA A 5 28.36 54.68 8.08
CA ALA A 5 28.44 53.22 8.10
C ALA A 5 29.39 52.77 6.97
N SER A 6 30.69 52.76 7.25
CA SER A 6 31.71 52.12 6.41
C SER A 6 31.67 50.61 6.62
N SER A 7 30.60 49.98 6.14
CA SER A 7 30.46 48.52 6.06
C SER A 7 30.46 48.12 4.59
N SER A 8 31.48 48.55 3.87
CA SER A 8 31.69 48.24 2.46
C SER A 8 33.02 47.50 2.31
N GLY A 9 32.96 46.25 1.85
CA GLY A 9 34.02 45.77 0.95
C GLY A 9 34.85 44.55 1.35
N ARG A 10 34.39 43.65 2.22
CA ARG A 10 34.93 42.27 2.22
C ARG A 10 33.91 41.35 1.59
N PHE A 11 33.92 41.27 0.26
CA PHE A 11 33.26 40.19 -0.46
C PHE A 11 33.87 38.88 0.05
N ASN A 12 33.18 38.20 0.96
CA ASN A 12 33.57 36.88 1.45
C ASN A 12 33.31 35.86 0.35
N ILE A 13 34.24 35.79 -0.60
CA ILE A 13 34.26 34.79 -1.67
C ILE A 13 34.19 33.37 -1.06
N ALA A 14 34.76 33.17 0.12
CA ALA A 14 34.66 31.95 0.90
C ALA A 14 33.22 31.59 1.31
N ASP A 15 32.40 32.58 1.71
CA ASP A 15 31.00 32.38 2.07
C ASP A 15 30.13 32.13 0.83
N ALA A 16 30.42 32.81 -0.28
CA ALA A 16 29.76 32.54 -1.54
C ALA A 16 30.03 31.11 -2.04
N PHE A 17 31.26 30.63 -1.88
CA PHE A 17 31.67 29.28 -2.28
C PHE A 17 31.06 28.20 -1.38
N SER A 18 31.06 28.41 -0.06
CA SER A 18 30.42 27.49 0.89
C SER A 18 28.91 27.42 0.69
N SER A 19 28.27 28.56 0.41
CA SER A 19 26.85 28.63 0.03
C SER A 19 26.57 27.84 -1.24
N ALA A 20 27.39 27.99 -2.29
CA ALA A 20 27.26 27.24 -3.53
C ALA A 20 27.39 25.72 -3.31
N ILE A 21 28.38 25.27 -2.52
CA ILE A 21 28.55 23.85 -2.17
C ILE A 21 27.34 23.33 -1.39
N SER A 22 26.83 24.11 -0.44
CA SER A 22 25.65 23.73 0.34
C SER A 22 24.40 23.56 -0.52
N LEU A 23 24.24 24.41 -1.54
CA LEU A 23 23.14 24.33 -2.50
C LEU A 23 23.25 23.05 -3.35
N VAL A 24 24.44 22.76 -3.86
CA VAL A 24 24.71 21.53 -4.62
C VAL A 24 24.47 20.29 -3.76
N ALA A 25 24.93 20.29 -2.51
CA ALA A 25 24.68 19.19 -1.58
C ALA A 25 23.18 18.97 -1.34
N ARG A 26 22.41 20.04 -1.11
CA ARG A 26 20.94 19.95 -0.96
C ARG A 26 20.27 19.43 -2.23
N LEU A 27 20.72 19.88 -3.41
CA LEU A 27 20.22 19.38 -4.69
C LEU A 27 20.50 17.88 -4.84
N CYS A 28 21.72 17.43 -4.54
CA CYS A 28 22.09 16.02 -4.57
C CYS A 28 21.24 15.18 -3.61
N ILE A 29 21.04 15.66 -2.38
CA ILE A 29 20.17 14.97 -1.41
C ILE A 29 18.74 14.88 -1.95
N GLY A 30 18.20 15.98 -2.50
CA GLY A 30 16.88 15.97 -3.14
C GLY A 30 16.78 14.96 -4.28
N LEU A 31 17.80 14.91 -5.15
CA LEU A 31 17.86 13.97 -6.27
C LEU A 31 17.89 12.51 -5.78
N LEU A 32 18.68 12.22 -4.74
CA LEU A 32 18.76 10.89 -4.13
C LEU A 32 17.42 10.47 -3.53
N LEU A 33 16.72 11.39 -2.86
CA LEU A 33 15.38 11.13 -2.31
C LEU A 33 14.36 10.85 -3.42
N VAL A 34 14.40 11.59 -4.53
CA VAL A 34 13.53 11.35 -5.69
C VAL A 34 13.82 9.98 -6.31
N LEU A 35 15.10 9.61 -6.47
CA LEU A 35 15.48 8.29 -6.95
C LEU A 35 14.97 7.17 -6.04
N PHE A 36 15.11 7.35 -4.72
CA PHE A 36 14.63 6.37 -3.75
C PHE A 36 13.10 6.25 -3.76
N ALA A 37 12.40 7.38 -3.80
CA ALA A 37 10.94 7.41 -3.93
C ALA A 37 10.49 6.74 -5.24
N GLY A 38 11.19 6.98 -6.34
CA GLY A 38 10.94 6.32 -7.62
C GLY A 38 11.16 4.81 -7.54
N LEU A 39 12.23 4.36 -6.91
CA LEU A 39 12.50 2.93 -6.72
C LEU A 39 11.38 2.27 -5.91
N LEU A 40 10.98 2.86 -4.80
CA LEU A 40 9.86 2.38 -3.98
C LEU A 40 8.57 2.35 -4.79
N ALA A 41 8.27 3.42 -5.53
CA ALA A 41 7.07 3.50 -6.37
C ALA A 41 7.04 2.37 -7.42
N VAL A 42 8.17 2.08 -8.07
CA VAL A 42 8.28 0.99 -9.04
C VAL A 42 8.09 -0.37 -8.35
N MET A 43 8.73 -0.61 -7.21
CA MET A 43 8.55 -1.86 -6.47
C MET A 43 7.09 -2.06 -6.03
N THR A 44 6.45 -1.02 -5.51
CA THR A 44 5.04 -1.06 -5.11
C THR A 44 4.12 -1.25 -6.32
N ALA A 45 4.42 -0.61 -7.45
CA ALA A 45 3.66 -0.81 -8.69
C ALA A 45 3.74 -2.26 -9.17
N ILE A 46 4.94 -2.88 -9.17
CA ILE A 46 5.12 -4.29 -9.54
C ILE A 46 4.34 -5.18 -8.57
N ALA A 47 4.46 -4.97 -7.26
CA ALA A 47 3.72 -5.74 -6.27
C ALA A 47 2.21 -5.60 -6.45
N GLY A 48 1.72 -4.39 -6.73
CA GLY A 48 0.31 -4.12 -7.03
C GLY A 48 -0.18 -4.80 -8.29
N VAL A 49 0.61 -4.79 -9.37
CA VAL A 49 0.30 -5.49 -10.63
C VAL A 49 0.27 -7.01 -10.43
N LEU A 50 1.23 -7.56 -9.69
CA LEU A 50 1.23 -8.98 -9.33
C LEU A 50 0.00 -9.35 -8.48
N LEU A 51 -0.34 -8.54 -7.49
CA LEU A 51 -1.52 -8.77 -6.66
C LEU A 51 -2.82 -8.66 -7.47
N ALA A 52 -2.94 -7.65 -8.33
CA ALA A 52 -4.09 -7.46 -9.20
C ALA A 52 -4.24 -8.59 -10.20
N SER A 53 -3.14 -9.03 -10.83
CA SER A 53 -3.16 -10.18 -11.73
C SER A 53 -3.54 -11.46 -10.99
N ALA A 54 -3.00 -11.72 -9.80
CA ALA A 54 -3.39 -12.86 -8.98
C ALA A 54 -4.89 -12.82 -8.63
N ALA A 55 -5.42 -11.66 -8.24
CA ALA A 55 -6.85 -11.48 -7.99
C ALA A 55 -7.69 -11.74 -9.25
N LEU A 56 -7.21 -11.31 -10.43
CA LEU A 56 -7.83 -11.56 -11.72
C LEU A 56 -7.84 -13.05 -12.06
N PHE A 57 -6.71 -13.73 -11.86
CA PHE A 57 -6.59 -15.18 -12.00
C PHE A 57 -7.55 -15.90 -11.05
N MET A 58 -7.61 -15.54 -9.77
CA MET A 58 -8.57 -16.11 -8.83
C MET A 58 -10.02 -15.83 -9.24
N ARG A 59 -10.31 -14.64 -9.76
CA ARG A 59 -11.66 -14.28 -10.21
C ARG A 59 -12.11 -15.08 -11.43
N TYR A 60 -11.22 -15.35 -12.38
CA TYR A 60 -11.57 -16.06 -13.62
C TYR A 60 -11.35 -17.58 -13.51
N ALA A 61 -10.29 -18.05 -12.85
CA ALA A 61 -10.05 -19.47 -12.59
C ALA A 61 -10.94 -20.01 -11.46
N GLY A 62 -11.18 -19.22 -10.41
CA GLY A 62 -12.06 -19.56 -9.29
C GLY A 62 -13.56 -19.55 -9.66
N ARG A 63 -13.92 -19.01 -10.82
CA ARG A 63 -15.29 -19.12 -11.36
C ARG A 63 -15.65 -20.57 -11.72
N LYS A 64 -14.67 -21.47 -11.87
CA LYS A 64 -14.88 -22.91 -12.12
C LYS A 64 -14.63 -23.80 -10.90
N GLY A 65 -14.13 -23.28 -9.77
CA GLY A 65 -13.93 -24.08 -8.58
C GLY A 65 -13.47 -23.23 -7.41
N ILE A 66 -14.03 -23.53 -6.23
CA ILE A 66 -13.80 -22.86 -4.95
C ILE A 66 -14.70 -21.62 -4.77
N ARG A 67 -16.01 -21.90 -4.69
CA ARG A 67 -16.85 -21.23 -3.69
C ARG A 67 -16.10 -21.33 -2.37
N PRO A 68 -15.78 -20.24 -1.66
CA PRO A 68 -15.19 -20.33 -0.33
C PRO A 68 -16.16 -21.20 0.47
N GLN A 69 -15.74 -22.41 0.79
CA GLN A 69 -16.47 -23.26 1.69
C GLN A 69 -16.32 -22.55 3.03
N ALA A 70 -17.28 -21.67 3.33
CA ALA A 70 -17.63 -21.37 4.69
C ALA A 70 -17.60 -22.72 5.42
N ARG A 71 -16.87 -22.79 6.53
CA ARG A 71 -16.92 -23.97 7.39
C ARG A 71 -18.39 -24.21 7.72
N ASP A 72 -19.02 -25.10 6.97
CA ASP A 72 -20.31 -25.69 7.29
C ASP A 72 -20.02 -26.64 8.44
N THR A 73 -19.96 -26.07 9.65
CA THR A 73 -20.04 -26.81 10.90
C THR A 73 -21.49 -26.83 11.36
N ALA A 74 -22.42 -27.10 10.43
CA ALA A 74 -23.82 -27.30 10.74
C ALA A 74 -24.42 -28.26 9.71
N GLU A 75 -25.02 -29.33 10.22
CA GLU A 75 -25.95 -30.21 9.51
C GLU A 75 -25.33 -31.26 8.59
N GLU A 76 -24.72 -32.27 9.24
CA GLU A 76 -25.07 -33.65 8.88
C GLU A 76 -26.61 -33.71 8.71
N PRO A 77 -27.18 -34.17 7.59
CA PRO A 77 -28.62 -34.22 7.43
C PRO A 77 -29.18 -35.21 8.46
N LEU A 78 -29.64 -34.67 9.60
CA LEU A 78 -30.38 -35.42 10.59
C LEU A 78 -31.73 -35.75 9.97
N ILE A 79 -31.83 -36.94 9.37
CA ILE A 79 -33.07 -37.46 8.83
C ILE A 79 -33.97 -37.79 10.02
N LEU A 80 -34.86 -36.86 10.34
CA LEU A 80 -35.92 -37.06 11.34
C LEU A 80 -37.06 -37.82 10.68
N ASP A 81 -37.47 -38.94 11.27
CA ASP A 81 -38.44 -39.86 10.68
C ASP A 81 -39.86 -39.35 10.97
N ALA A 82 -40.48 -38.69 10.00
CA ALA A 82 -41.83 -38.16 10.16
C ALA A 82 -42.88 -39.27 10.01
N ARG A 83 -43.49 -39.70 11.11
CA ARG A 83 -44.62 -40.65 11.10
C ARG A 83 -45.96 -39.91 11.10
N ARG A 84 -46.88 -40.32 10.22
CA ARG A 84 -48.24 -39.77 10.15
C ARG A 84 -49.11 -40.42 11.23
N THR A 85 -49.63 -39.62 12.16
CA THR A 85 -50.61 -40.06 13.17
C THR A 85 -51.99 -39.47 12.86
N PRO A 86 -53.09 -40.03 13.38
CA PRO A 86 -54.44 -39.52 13.14
C PRO A 86 -54.67 -38.08 13.64
N ARG A 87 -53.79 -37.57 14.51
CA ARG A 87 -53.83 -36.19 15.04
C ARG A 87 -52.90 -35.22 14.31
N GLY A 88 -52.17 -35.69 13.29
CA GLY A 88 -51.21 -34.89 12.52
C GLY A 88 -49.88 -35.60 12.34
N TRP A 89 -48.85 -34.83 12.01
CA TRP A 89 -47.48 -35.33 11.86
C TRP A 89 -46.73 -35.23 13.19
N THR A 90 -46.01 -36.28 13.58
CA THR A 90 -45.06 -36.26 14.70
C THR A 90 -43.66 -36.51 14.15
N VAL A 91 -42.67 -35.79 14.67
CA VAL A 91 -41.27 -35.85 14.25
C VAL A 91 -40.44 -36.28 15.46
N GLU A 92 -39.70 -37.38 15.34
CA GLU A 92 -38.75 -37.90 16.34
C GLU A 92 -37.33 -37.94 15.77
#